data_AF-A0A1I2J5T6-F1
#
_entry.id   AF-A0A1I2J5T6-F1
#
_cell.length_a   1.000
_cell.length_b   1.000
_cell.length_c   1.000
_cell.angle_alpha   90.00
_cell.angle_beta   90.00
_cell.angle_gamma   90.00
#
_symmetry.space_group_name_H-M   'P 1'
#
loop_
_entity.id
_entity.type
_entity.pdbx_description
1 polymer ?
#
loop_
_entity_poly.entity_id
_entity_poly.type
_entity_poly.pdbx_seq_one_letter_code
_entity_poly.pdbx_strand_id
1 'polypeptide(L)'
;MTSTGPAPGHDGAGVGYLVTGDKVDFVAACQGFSYVRYHGKTQTTTGWIDSHRLQLHGEPFIPLPPNAKQLCAAAERAANAGTLVALHSRQIPDETHLVNSAEEWSTPNNYTPLNVDGRPLAVVQWSQGGTCYTDLVDVRTSDLKKLLSPGDIVSRNPVRLRFGGNAWGMGVEEDVVSIVGKPMIRSSERQEDFELSSIDQSGDTQLVCHGRLRPLPGKPEVVEGNSSLCESIASSAEPVAMQPAKGHFTVPKDMDPSVSLEALQWGLVNLDNTGDERPVGVVNYSFISSGGCGSGFDMQVPLPLNGTSISLAEVEAQLQAFHGDDDRMRLLGKLLIRVVRHGGQTYVEVLDAGLMSSEDSSHAPLQSVWKLDSTGPKQVCKYRTRHYEVTPPTAGERIGT
;
A
#
# COMPACT_ATOMS: atom_id res chain seq x y z
N MET A 1 -24.56 34.46 34.23
CA MET A 1 -24.11 33.06 34.08
C MET A 1 -23.04 33.06 33.01
N THR A 2 -21.80 32.87 33.43
CA THR A 2 -20.60 32.72 32.61
C THR A 2 -20.64 31.36 31.92
N SER A 3 -20.65 31.35 30.59
CA SER A 3 -20.45 30.15 29.77
C SER A 3 -19.02 30.21 29.22
N THR A 4 -18.24 29.22 29.61
CA THR A 4 -16.86 28.95 29.19
C THR A 4 -16.85 28.55 27.72
N GLY A 5 -16.32 29.42 26.85
CA GLY A 5 -15.90 29.06 25.50
C GLY A 5 -14.70 28.10 25.53
N PRO A 6 -14.40 27.42 24.41
CA PRO A 6 -13.23 26.54 24.34
C PRO A 6 -11.95 27.36 24.57
N ALA A 7 -11.02 26.73 25.29
CA ALA A 7 -9.78 27.32 25.79
C ALA A 7 -8.92 27.94 24.67
N PRO A 8 -8.14 29.00 24.97
CA PRO A 8 -7.16 29.55 24.05
C PRO A 8 -6.10 28.48 23.77
N GLY A 9 -6.05 28.01 22.52
CA GLY A 9 -5.11 27.00 22.07
C GLY A 9 -3.67 27.54 22.07
N HIS A 10 -2.80 26.79 22.75
CA HIS A 10 -1.38 26.59 22.54
C HIS A 10 -0.59 27.69 21.80
N ASP A 11 0.28 28.34 22.57
CA ASP A 11 1.39 29.17 22.12
C ASP A 11 2.18 28.48 20.98
N GLY A 12 2.14 29.05 19.77
CA GLY A 12 3.05 28.67 18.68
C GLY A 12 2.56 28.84 17.24
N ALA A 13 1.24 28.96 17.00
CA ALA A 13 0.74 29.12 15.63
C ALA A 13 0.73 30.60 15.21
N GLY A 14 1.59 30.97 14.25
CA GLY A 14 1.53 32.30 13.62
C GLY A 14 0.12 32.58 13.10
N VAL A 15 -0.54 33.59 13.66
CA VAL A 15 -1.88 34.02 13.21
C VAL A 15 -1.74 34.58 11.79
N GLY A 16 -2.07 33.76 10.79
CA GLY A 16 -2.32 34.25 9.44
C GLY A 16 -3.59 35.08 9.45
N TYR A 17 -3.57 36.29 8.89
CA TYR A 17 -4.78 37.08 8.68
C TYR A 17 -5.23 36.90 7.23
N LEU A 18 -6.52 36.61 7.04
CA LEU A 18 -7.19 36.69 5.74
C LEU A 18 -7.80 38.09 5.59
N VAL A 19 -7.74 38.64 4.39
CA VAL A 19 -8.42 39.90 4.05
C VAL A 19 -9.62 39.62 3.15
N THR A 20 -10.59 40.55 3.16
CA THR A 20 -11.76 40.43 2.29
C THR A 20 -11.34 40.33 0.82
N GLY A 21 -11.83 39.30 0.14
CA GLY A 21 -11.50 38.99 -1.26
C GLY A 21 -10.48 37.87 -1.43
N ASP A 22 -9.81 37.43 -0.36
CA ASP A 22 -8.96 36.25 -0.42
C ASP A 22 -9.78 35.00 -0.77
N LYS A 23 -9.23 34.19 -1.68
CA LYS A 23 -9.82 32.90 -2.05
C LYS A 23 -9.29 31.82 -1.13
N VAL A 24 -10.19 30.99 -0.65
CA VAL A 24 -9.88 29.85 0.22
C VAL A 24 -10.62 28.61 -0.25
N ASP A 25 -10.05 27.45 0.01
CA ASP A 25 -10.74 26.19 -0.15
C ASP A 25 -11.51 25.88 1.13
N PHE A 26 -12.77 25.50 0.98
CA PHE A 26 -13.58 25.01 2.09
C PHE A 26 -13.22 23.55 2.39
N VAL A 27 -12.93 23.24 3.64
CA VAL A 27 -12.50 21.89 4.07
C VAL A 27 -13.57 21.23 4.93
N ALA A 28 -14.05 21.91 5.98
CA ALA A 28 -15.08 21.39 6.89
C ALA A 28 -15.86 22.54 7.55
N ALA A 29 -17.01 22.23 8.17
CA ALA A 29 -17.76 23.18 8.98
C ALA A 29 -18.18 22.57 10.32
N CYS A 30 -18.15 23.38 11.37
CA CYS A 30 -18.57 23.00 12.72
C CYS A 30 -19.11 24.22 13.46
N GLN A 31 -20.34 24.12 14.00
CA GLN A 31 -20.94 25.09 14.92
C GLN A 31 -20.78 26.59 14.53
N GLY A 32 -21.07 26.93 13.27
CA GLY A 32 -20.99 28.31 12.78
C GLY A 32 -19.59 28.77 12.37
N PHE A 33 -18.60 27.88 12.44
CA PHE A 33 -17.26 28.10 11.89
C PHE A 33 -17.02 27.20 10.68
N SER A 34 -16.24 27.72 9.74
CA SER A 34 -15.73 27.00 8.57
C SER A 34 -14.24 26.83 8.74
N TYR A 35 -13.76 25.61 8.60
CA TYR A 35 -12.34 25.31 8.50
C TYR A 35 -11.92 25.44 7.03
N VAL A 36 -10.94 26.30 6.78
CA VAL A 36 -10.55 26.70 5.42
C VAL A 36 -9.06 26.56 5.21
N ARG A 37 -8.68 26.43 3.94
CA ARG A 37 -7.29 26.45 3.48
C ARG A 37 -7.02 27.67 2.63
N TYR A 38 -5.92 28.35 2.93
CA TYR A 38 -5.46 29.51 2.19
C TYR A 38 -4.12 29.25 1.51
N HIS A 39 -4.11 29.45 0.19
CA HIS A 39 -2.95 29.27 -0.68
C HIS A 39 -2.10 30.54 -0.74
N GLY A 40 -1.33 30.78 0.33
CA GLY A 40 -0.41 31.89 0.40
C GLY A 40 0.78 31.74 -0.55
N LYS A 41 1.49 32.83 -0.84
CA LYS A 41 2.63 32.84 -1.78
C LYS A 41 3.79 31.91 -1.39
N THR A 42 3.98 31.68 -0.09
CA THR A 42 5.18 30.99 0.45
C THR A 42 4.84 29.72 1.22
N GLN A 43 3.58 29.54 1.58
CA GLN A 43 3.08 28.40 2.33
C GLN A 43 1.57 28.36 2.21
N THR A 44 1.02 27.16 2.34
CA THR A 44 -0.40 26.95 2.50
C THR A 44 -0.72 26.82 3.98
N THR A 45 -1.75 27.52 4.44
CA THR A 45 -2.15 27.54 5.85
C THR A 45 -3.61 27.17 6.01
N THR A 46 -3.95 26.60 7.15
CA THR A 46 -5.32 26.26 7.49
C THR A 46 -5.76 26.91 8.79
N GLY A 47 -7.06 27.10 8.95
CA GLY A 47 -7.61 27.69 10.16
C GLY A 47 -9.13 27.75 10.16
N TRP A 48 -9.70 27.96 11.34
CA TRP A 48 -11.13 28.19 11.53
C TRP A 48 -11.47 29.67 11.34
N ILE A 49 -12.51 29.94 10.56
CA ILE A 49 -13.09 31.27 10.38
C ILE A 49 -14.59 31.23 10.67
N ASP A 50 -15.18 32.36 11.04
CA ASP A 50 -16.62 32.50 11.14
C ASP A 50 -17.28 32.26 9.76
N SER A 51 -18.20 31.30 9.69
CA SER A 51 -18.86 30.90 8.44
C SER A 51 -19.63 32.05 7.77
N HIS A 52 -20.11 33.03 8.55
CA HIS A 52 -20.81 34.20 7.99
C HIS A 52 -19.89 35.12 7.16
N ARG A 53 -18.57 34.96 7.28
CA ARG A 53 -17.57 35.70 6.51
C ARG A 53 -17.20 35.01 5.20
N LEU A 54 -17.65 33.78 4.98
CA LEU A 54 -17.36 33.00 3.79
C LEU A 54 -18.51 33.15 2.78
N GLN A 55 -18.17 33.43 1.53
CA GLN A 55 -19.10 33.31 0.40
C GLN A 55 -18.66 32.12 -0.45
N LEU A 56 -19.47 31.06 -0.46
CA LEU A 56 -19.22 29.87 -1.28
C LEU A 56 -19.71 30.13 -2.71
N HIS A 57 -18.87 29.84 -3.69
CA HIS A 57 -19.20 29.96 -5.11
C HIS A 57 -18.95 28.63 -5.82
N GLY A 58 -20.01 28.05 -6.41
CA GLY A 58 -19.95 26.82 -7.20
C GLY A 58 -19.98 25.53 -6.37
N GLU A 59 -19.94 24.40 -7.07
CA GLU A 59 -19.79 23.08 -6.47
C GLU A 59 -18.31 22.84 -6.09
N PRO A 60 -18.03 22.10 -5.00
CA PRO A 60 -16.67 21.69 -4.68
C PRO A 60 -16.10 20.89 -5.84
N PHE A 61 -14.99 21.36 -6.42
CA PHE A 61 -14.24 20.61 -7.42
C PHE A 61 -12.79 20.53 -7.00
N ILE A 62 -12.14 19.41 -7.30
CA ILE A 62 -10.70 19.27 -7.17
C ILE A 62 -10.09 19.99 -8.38
N PRO A 63 -9.34 21.09 -8.20
CA PRO A 63 -8.59 21.66 -9.31
C PRO A 63 -7.61 20.62 -9.82
N LEU A 64 -7.68 20.28 -11.10
CA LEU A 64 -6.68 19.39 -11.70
C LEU A 64 -5.61 20.24 -12.39
N PRO A 65 -4.32 19.85 -12.31
CA PRO A 65 -3.30 20.51 -13.09
C PRO A 65 -3.61 20.34 -14.59
N PRO A 66 -3.28 21.33 -15.46
CA PRO A 66 -3.61 21.29 -16.89
C PRO A 66 -3.10 20.03 -17.61
N ASN A 67 -2.04 19.42 -17.11
CA ASN A 67 -1.42 18.21 -17.64
C ASN A 67 -1.83 16.92 -16.89
N ALA A 68 -2.88 16.93 -16.06
CA ALA A 68 -3.31 15.77 -15.26
C ALA A 68 -3.47 14.50 -16.09
N LYS A 69 -4.10 14.57 -17.28
CA LYS A 69 -4.25 13.41 -18.18
C LYS A 69 -2.91 12.81 -18.60
N GLN A 70 -1.91 13.65 -18.88
CA GLN A 70 -0.58 13.19 -19.28
C GLN A 70 0.19 12.60 -18.09
N LEU A 71 0.03 13.17 -16.90
CA LEU A 71 0.60 12.64 -15.66
C LEU A 71 0.01 11.28 -15.32
N CYS A 72 -1.32 11.12 -15.37
CA CYS A 72 -1.98 9.85 -15.08
C CYS A 72 -1.61 8.77 -16.10
N ALA A 73 -1.53 9.09 -17.40
CA ALA A 73 -1.04 8.13 -18.40
C ALA A 73 0.44 7.75 -18.20
N ALA A 74 1.28 8.64 -17.67
CA ALA A 74 2.66 8.31 -17.32
C ALA A 74 2.74 7.46 -16.05
N ALA A 75 1.91 7.76 -15.05
CA ALA A 75 1.77 6.96 -13.84
C ALA A 75 1.25 5.56 -14.15
N GLU A 76 0.28 5.41 -15.05
CA GLU A 76 -0.21 4.11 -15.52
C GLU A 76 0.92 3.25 -16.09
N ARG A 77 1.71 3.84 -17.00
CA ARG A 77 2.87 3.15 -17.58
C ARG A 77 3.90 2.78 -16.52
N ALA A 78 4.19 3.68 -15.58
CA ALA A 78 5.14 3.42 -14.52
C ALA A 78 4.66 2.32 -13.55
N ALA A 79 3.41 2.36 -13.13
CA ALA A 79 2.82 1.35 -12.24
C ALA A 79 2.80 -0.04 -12.90
N ASN A 80 2.36 -0.12 -14.16
CA ASN A 80 2.33 -1.38 -14.90
C ASN A 80 3.73 -1.90 -15.25
N ALA A 81 4.71 -1.02 -15.44
CA ALA A 81 6.10 -1.41 -15.62
C ALA A 81 6.80 -1.79 -14.31
N GLY A 82 6.20 -1.52 -13.15
CA GLY A 82 6.86 -1.70 -11.85
C GLY A 82 7.98 -0.67 -11.60
N THR A 83 7.89 0.51 -12.21
CA THR A 83 8.85 1.60 -12.05
C THR A 83 8.27 2.78 -11.27
N LEU A 84 7.09 2.62 -10.67
CA LEU A 84 6.47 3.60 -9.78
C LEU A 84 7.06 3.49 -8.37
N VAL A 85 8.38 3.55 -8.27
CA VAL A 85 9.11 3.28 -7.03
C VAL A 85 9.29 4.53 -6.18
N ALA A 86 9.37 4.33 -4.87
CA ALA A 86 9.69 5.39 -3.92
C ALA A 86 11.04 6.04 -4.27
N LEU A 87 11.09 7.36 -4.17
CA LEU A 87 12.33 8.12 -4.30
C LEU A 87 13.23 7.87 -3.09
N HIS A 88 14.54 7.82 -3.36
CA HIS A 88 15.55 7.62 -2.34
C HIS A 88 15.42 8.64 -1.21
N SER A 89 15.27 8.13 0.01
CA SER A 89 15.21 8.91 1.23
C SER A 89 16.55 8.87 1.98
N ARG A 90 16.77 9.86 2.85
CA ARG A 90 17.97 10.01 3.68
C ARG A 90 17.57 9.99 5.14
N GLN A 91 18.40 9.38 5.99
CA GLN A 91 18.21 9.42 7.43
C GLN A 91 18.22 10.87 7.93
N ILE A 92 17.28 11.19 8.83
CA ILE A 92 17.26 12.48 9.50
C ILE A 92 18.41 12.50 10.52
N PRO A 93 19.28 13.52 10.52
CA PRO A 93 20.36 13.60 11.49
C PRO A 93 19.85 13.63 12.94
N ASP A 94 20.51 12.93 13.86
CA ASP A 94 20.13 12.88 15.28
C ASP A 94 20.11 14.27 15.95
N GLU A 95 20.92 15.22 15.44
CA GLU A 95 21.01 16.59 15.95
C GLU A 95 19.79 17.47 15.59
N THR A 96 18.88 16.97 14.75
CA THR A 96 17.66 17.68 14.34
C THR A 96 16.54 17.50 15.38
N HIS A 97 16.75 17.99 16.62
CA HIS A 97 15.69 18.18 17.64
C HIS A 97 14.52 19.08 17.19
N LEU A 98 14.52 19.53 15.93
CA LEU A 98 13.62 20.52 15.34
C LEU A 98 12.43 19.88 14.60
N VAL A 99 12.43 18.57 14.40
CA VAL A 99 11.24 17.87 13.90
C VAL A 99 10.28 17.62 15.07
N ASN A 100 9.89 18.69 15.76
CA ASN A 100 8.79 18.64 16.73
C ASN A 100 7.53 18.23 15.95
N SER A 101 7.07 17.00 16.14
CA SER A 101 5.65 16.70 16.00
C SER A 101 4.98 17.06 17.32
N ALA A 102 3.78 17.63 17.24
CA ALA A 102 2.87 17.72 18.37
C ALA A 102 2.30 16.33 18.77
N GLU A 103 2.81 15.25 18.16
CA GLU A 103 2.31 13.89 18.29
C GLU A 103 3.42 13.00 18.86
N GLU A 104 3.39 12.81 20.18
CA GLU A 104 4.34 12.03 21.01
C GLU A 104 4.54 10.56 20.59
N TRP A 105 3.84 10.09 19.54
CA TRP A 105 3.72 8.70 19.12
C TRP A 105 4.29 8.41 17.73
N SER A 106 4.91 9.39 17.09
CA SER A 106 5.45 9.30 15.73
C SER A 106 6.93 9.70 15.72
N THR A 107 7.78 8.89 15.08
CA THR A 107 9.19 9.25 14.88
C THR A 107 9.45 9.54 13.42
N PRO A 108 9.95 10.74 13.08
CA PRO A 108 10.39 11.02 11.73
C PRO A 108 11.70 10.27 11.50
N ASN A 109 11.72 9.38 10.52
CA ASN A 109 12.87 8.49 10.31
C ASN A 109 13.76 9.00 9.17
N ASN A 110 13.13 9.34 8.05
CA ASN A 110 13.82 9.70 6.82
C ASN A 110 13.19 10.93 6.17
N TYR A 111 13.95 11.59 5.31
CA TYR A 111 13.44 12.64 4.43
C TYR A 111 13.94 12.47 3.00
N THR A 112 13.10 12.86 2.05
CA THR A 112 13.42 12.89 0.61
C THR A 112 13.60 14.35 0.18
N PRO A 113 14.81 14.78 -0.21
CA PRO A 113 15.02 16.12 -0.73
C PRO A 113 14.39 16.26 -2.13
N LEU A 114 13.62 17.31 -2.33
CA LEU A 114 12.93 17.59 -3.58
C LEU A 114 13.27 18.99 -4.10
N ASN A 115 13.07 19.17 -5.41
CA ASN A 115 13.01 20.48 -6.03
C ASN A 115 11.68 20.60 -6.78
N VAL A 116 10.82 21.49 -6.31
CA VAL A 116 9.49 21.75 -6.90
C VAL A 116 9.48 23.16 -7.44
N ASP A 117 9.39 23.29 -8.77
CA ASP A 117 9.37 24.56 -9.50
C ASP A 117 10.50 25.53 -9.09
N GLY A 118 11.70 25.00 -8.83
CA GLY A 118 12.89 25.76 -8.44
C GLY A 118 13.05 25.99 -6.94
N ARG A 119 12.08 25.55 -6.12
CA ARG A 119 12.16 25.65 -4.66
C ARG A 119 12.64 24.32 -4.06
N PRO A 120 13.71 24.34 -3.25
CA PRO A 120 14.15 23.17 -2.51
C PRO A 120 13.18 22.89 -1.35
N LEU A 121 12.66 21.67 -1.30
CA LEU A 121 11.75 21.15 -0.27
C LEU A 121 12.33 19.86 0.32
N ALA A 122 11.77 19.42 1.43
CA ALA A 122 12.01 18.10 1.99
C ALA A 122 10.67 17.44 2.31
N VAL A 123 10.50 16.19 1.91
CA VAL A 123 9.35 15.39 2.34
C VAL A 123 9.81 14.48 3.47
N VAL A 124 9.24 14.65 4.65
CA VAL A 124 9.58 13.86 5.84
C VAL A 124 8.61 12.70 5.95
N GLN A 125 9.16 11.50 6.08
CA GLN A 125 8.41 10.28 6.33
C GLN A 125 8.28 10.05 7.83
N TRP A 126 7.05 9.90 8.27
CA TRP A 126 6.65 9.61 9.62
C TRP A 126 6.20 8.17 9.70
N SER A 127 6.98 7.37 10.42
CA SER A 127 6.53 6.04 10.77
C SER A 127 5.81 6.12 12.11
N GLN A 128 4.52 5.78 12.11
CA GLN A 128 3.78 5.60 13.34
C GLN A 128 3.91 4.14 13.78
N GLY A 129 4.60 3.94 14.90
CA GLY A 129 5.02 2.64 15.40
C GLY A 129 3.90 1.82 16.06
N GLY A 130 4.02 0.50 15.94
CA GLY A 130 3.10 -0.52 16.47
C GLY A 130 3.00 -1.72 15.51
N THR A 131 1.98 -2.56 15.69
CA THR A 131 1.65 -3.65 14.75
C THR A 131 0.72 -3.19 13.61
N CYS A 132 0.24 -1.95 13.66
CA CYS A 132 -0.45 -1.24 12.57
C CYS A 132 0.49 -0.19 11.97
N TYR A 133 1.32 -0.61 11.03
CA TYR A 133 2.23 0.31 10.35
C TYR A 133 1.44 1.36 9.55
N THR A 134 1.80 2.63 9.71
CA THR A 134 1.31 3.74 8.89
C THR A 134 2.51 4.61 8.57
N ASP A 135 2.71 4.85 7.29
CA ASP A 135 3.65 5.83 6.80
C ASP A 135 2.88 7.03 6.31
N LEU A 136 3.09 8.17 6.96
CA LEU A 136 2.57 9.46 6.52
C LEU A 136 3.71 10.34 6.08
N VAL A 137 3.43 11.25 5.15
CA VAL A 137 4.43 12.22 4.74
C VAL A 137 3.97 13.64 5.01
N ASP A 138 4.90 14.48 5.49
CA ASP A 138 4.72 15.93 5.51
C ASP A 138 5.76 16.61 4.63
N VAL A 139 5.43 17.79 4.11
CA VAL A 139 6.32 18.61 3.30
C VAL A 139 6.85 19.74 4.17
N ARG A 140 8.17 19.90 4.17
CA ARG A 140 8.92 20.93 4.89
C ARG A 140 9.83 21.72 3.97
N THR A 141 10.38 22.80 4.50
CA THR A 141 11.57 23.42 3.92
C THR A 141 12.73 22.42 3.87
N SER A 142 13.65 22.60 2.92
CA SER A 142 14.79 21.69 2.72
C SER A 142 15.74 21.59 3.92
N ASP A 143 15.71 22.57 4.82
CA ASP A 143 16.47 22.56 6.09
C ASP A 143 15.71 21.91 7.25
N LEU A 144 14.54 21.31 6.97
CA LEU A 144 13.65 20.61 7.92
C LEU A 144 13.04 21.50 9.02
N LYS A 145 13.34 22.81 9.03
CA LYS A 145 12.95 23.72 10.13
C LYS A 145 11.50 24.14 10.11
N LYS A 146 10.87 24.16 8.94
CA LYS A 146 9.52 24.71 8.78
C LYS A 146 8.61 23.73 8.08
N LEU A 147 7.53 23.35 8.76
CA LEU A 147 6.42 22.63 8.17
C LEU A 147 5.71 23.52 7.15
N LEU A 148 5.54 23.00 5.93
CA LEU A 148 4.88 23.68 4.82
C LEU A 148 3.54 23.05 4.46
N SER A 149 3.39 21.74 4.73
CA SER A 149 2.09 21.09 4.60
C SER A 149 1.07 21.70 5.55
N PRO A 150 -0.17 21.88 5.09
CA PRO A 150 -1.25 22.36 5.95
C PRO A 150 -1.60 21.32 7.02
N GLY A 151 -2.11 21.79 8.17
CA GLY A 151 -2.46 20.93 9.30
C GLY A 151 -3.66 20.00 9.07
N ASP A 152 -4.28 20.07 7.90
CA ASP A 152 -5.49 19.31 7.53
C ASP A 152 -5.20 18.14 6.58
N ILE A 153 -3.92 17.79 6.45
CA ILE A 153 -3.43 16.74 5.56
C ILE A 153 -4.15 15.39 5.77
N VAL A 154 -4.50 15.07 7.01
CA VAL A 154 -5.26 13.85 7.34
C VAL A 154 -6.69 13.91 6.79
N SER A 155 -7.37 15.06 6.95
CA SER A 155 -8.76 15.25 6.53
C SER A 155 -8.93 15.32 5.01
N ARG A 156 -7.86 15.60 4.27
CA ARG A 156 -7.86 15.68 2.81
C ARG A 156 -7.23 14.49 2.12
N ASN A 157 -6.65 13.56 2.87
CA ASN A 157 -6.00 12.41 2.28
C ASN A 157 -7.05 11.67 1.43
N PRO A 158 -6.82 11.54 0.10
CA PRO A 158 -7.84 11.06 -0.83
C PRO A 158 -8.28 9.62 -0.53
N VAL A 159 -7.38 8.80 0.02
CA VAL A 159 -7.67 7.44 0.45
C VAL A 159 -8.65 7.45 1.62
N ARG A 160 -8.40 8.27 2.65
CA ARG A 160 -9.29 8.37 3.83
C ARG A 160 -10.69 8.86 3.49
N LEU A 161 -10.77 9.89 2.66
CA LEU A 161 -12.04 10.44 2.22
C LEU A 161 -12.83 9.43 1.38
N ARG A 162 -12.17 8.61 0.55
CA ARG A 162 -12.85 7.58 -0.25
C ARG A 162 -13.44 6.45 0.59
N PHE A 163 -12.77 6.02 1.65
CA PHE A 163 -13.16 4.86 2.43
C PHE A 163 -13.91 5.18 3.74
N GLY A 164 -14.25 6.45 3.99
CA GLY A 164 -15.21 6.86 5.03
C GLY A 164 -14.72 6.68 6.47
N GLY A 165 -13.41 6.83 6.72
CA GLY A 165 -12.83 6.50 8.01
C GLY A 165 -12.87 7.63 9.05
N ASN A 166 -13.68 7.46 10.10
CA ASN A 166 -13.45 8.01 11.46
C ASN A 166 -12.27 7.30 12.18
N ALA A 167 -11.35 6.71 11.42
CA ALA A 167 -10.32 5.83 11.94
C ALA A 167 -9.01 6.60 12.14
N TRP A 168 -8.50 6.53 13.36
CA TRP A 168 -7.08 6.55 13.69
C TRP A 168 -6.24 6.09 12.51
N GLY A 169 -5.19 6.84 12.14
CA GLY A 169 -3.95 6.44 11.42
C GLY A 169 -3.94 5.36 10.34
N MET A 170 -4.53 4.21 10.62
CA MET A 170 -4.01 2.88 10.41
C MET A 170 -4.19 2.38 8.98
N GLY A 171 -3.10 1.88 8.40
CA GLY A 171 -3.09 1.15 7.13
C GLY A 171 -2.95 2.00 5.87
N VAL A 172 -2.75 3.31 6.02
CA VAL A 172 -2.34 4.19 4.92
C VAL A 172 -0.82 4.16 4.82
N GLU A 173 -0.33 3.93 3.60
CA GLU A 173 1.07 4.06 3.25
C GLU A 173 1.23 5.23 2.29
N GLU A 174 2.05 6.20 2.68
CA GLU A 174 2.44 7.34 1.86
C GLU A 174 3.95 7.33 1.59
N ASP A 175 4.29 7.48 0.32
CA ASP A 175 5.67 7.66 -0.12
C ASP A 175 5.74 8.70 -1.24
N VAL A 176 6.96 9.08 -1.59
CA VAL A 176 7.20 10.05 -2.66
C VAL A 176 7.69 9.31 -3.89
N VAL A 177 7.01 9.48 -5.00
CA VAL A 177 7.37 8.90 -6.31
C VAL A 177 7.67 10.01 -7.31
N SER A 178 8.31 9.67 -8.44
CA SER A 178 8.53 10.60 -9.54
C SER A 178 7.77 10.19 -10.80
N ILE A 179 6.90 11.06 -11.29
CA ILE A 179 6.15 10.89 -12.53
C ILE A 179 6.64 11.92 -13.54
N VAL A 180 7.35 11.46 -14.58
CA VAL A 180 7.92 12.34 -15.62
C VAL A 180 8.77 13.46 -15.01
N GLY A 181 9.54 13.14 -13.96
CA GLY A 181 10.40 14.10 -13.25
C GLY A 181 9.67 15.02 -12.27
N LYS A 182 8.34 14.91 -12.12
CA LYS A 182 7.59 15.64 -11.09
C LYS A 182 7.40 14.76 -9.85
N PRO A 183 7.81 15.23 -8.67
CA PRO A 183 7.55 14.49 -7.44
C PRO A 183 6.07 14.53 -7.09
N MET A 184 5.55 13.40 -6.65
CA MET A 184 4.18 13.21 -6.22
C MET A 184 4.15 12.34 -4.98
N ILE A 185 3.16 12.54 -4.12
CA ILE A 185 2.87 11.64 -3.01
C ILE A 185 1.97 10.54 -3.56
N ARG A 186 2.38 9.29 -3.39
CA ARG A 186 1.53 8.15 -3.60
C ARG A 186 0.97 7.74 -2.25
N SER A 187 -0.35 7.68 -2.16
CA SER A 187 -1.07 7.21 -0.97
C SER A 187 -1.80 5.92 -1.33
N SER A 188 -1.69 4.89 -0.50
CA SER A 188 -2.39 3.62 -0.73
C SER A 188 -2.92 3.02 0.58
N GLU A 189 -3.98 2.22 0.49
CA GLU A 189 -4.47 1.40 1.60
C GLU A 189 -4.61 -0.04 1.10
N ARG A 190 -3.87 -0.96 1.72
CA ARG A 190 -3.97 -2.43 1.48
C ARG A 190 -3.96 -2.87 0.00
N GLN A 191 -2.98 -2.35 -0.76
CA GLN A 191 -2.33 -2.96 -1.93
C GLN A 191 -3.05 -3.09 -3.28
N GLU A 192 -4.33 -2.77 -3.43
CA GLU A 192 -4.95 -2.87 -4.77
C GLU A 192 -5.10 -1.51 -5.48
N ASP A 193 -5.25 -0.44 -4.73
CA ASP A 193 -5.54 0.89 -5.27
C ASP A 193 -4.57 1.92 -4.70
N PHE A 194 -4.23 2.92 -5.50
CA PHE A 194 -3.42 4.05 -5.05
C PHE A 194 -3.98 5.38 -5.53
N GLU A 195 -3.56 6.44 -4.88
CA GLU A 195 -3.87 7.82 -5.20
C GLU A 195 -2.56 8.59 -5.39
N LEU A 196 -2.47 9.45 -6.41
CA LEU A 196 -1.31 10.31 -6.63
C LEU A 196 -1.67 11.77 -6.41
N SER A 197 -0.96 12.41 -5.49
CA SER A 197 -1.10 13.84 -5.21
C SER A 197 0.16 14.60 -5.65
N SER A 198 0.01 15.66 -6.44
CA SER A 198 1.12 16.55 -6.75
C SER A 198 1.51 17.38 -5.53
N ILE A 199 2.79 17.71 -5.41
CA ILE A 199 3.31 18.65 -4.42
C ILE A 199 3.59 19.99 -5.12
N ASP A 200 3.14 21.10 -4.55
CA ASP A 200 3.45 22.44 -5.06
C ASP A 200 4.62 23.10 -4.30
N GLN A 201 5.06 24.27 -4.78
CA GLN A 201 6.13 25.02 -4.13
C GLN A 201 5.77 25.49 -2.71
N SER A 202 4.50 25.55 -2.33
CA SER A 202 4.04 25.91 -0.98
C SER A 202 4.10 24.74 0.00
N GLY A 203 4.36 23.52 -0.49
CA GLY A 203 4.24 22.28 0.26
C GLY A 203 2.80 21.77 0.37
N ASP A 204 1.88 22.33 -0.41
CA ASP A 204 0.52 21.82 -0.51
C ASP A 204 0.44 20.62 -1.45
N THR A 205 -0.58 19.79 -1.23
CA THR A 205 -0.78 18.55 -1.97
C THR A 205 -2.16 18.51 -2.61
N GLN A 206 -2.24 18.04 -3.84
CA GLN A 206 -3.49 18.02 -4.57
C GLN A 206 -3.63 16.70 -5.33
N LEU A 207 -4.76 16.03 -5.16
CA LEU A 207 -5.04 14.79 -5.87
C LEU A 207 -5.04 15.03 -7.38
N VAL A 208 -4.31 14.19 -8.12
CA VAL A 208 -4.17 14.26 -9.58
C VAL A 208 -4.65 12.99 -10.26
N CYS A 209 -4.43 11.82 -9.66
CA CYS A 209 -4.76 10.53 -10.28
C CYS A 209 -5.28 9.51 -9.29
N HIS A 210 -6.24 8.71 -9.73
CA HIS A 210 -6.67 7.45 -9.13
C HIS A 210 -6.04 6.29 -9.90
N GLY A 211 -5.28 5.45 -9.22
CA GLY A 211 -4.80 4.17 -9.73
C GLY A 211 -5.68 3.02 -9.23
N ARG A 212 -6.31 2.29 -10.15
CA ARG A 212 -7.16 1.15 -9.83
C ARG A 212 -6.62 -0.11 -10.46
N LEU A 213 -6.49 -1.18 -9.69
CA LEU A 213 -6.12 -2.47 -10.25
C LEU A 213 -7.34 -3.09 -10.94
N ARG A 214 -7.19 -3.44 -12.22
CA ARG A 214 -8.23 -3.99 -13.09
C ARG A 214 -7.77 -5.30 -13.74
N PRO A 215 -8.69 -6.23 -14.03
CA PRO A 215 -8.35 -7.37 -14.88
C PRO A 215 -7.76 -6.91 -16.23
N LEU A 216 -6.69 -7.57 -16.68
CA LEU A 216 -6.11 -7.34 -18.00
C LEU A 216 -7.12 -7.76 -19.09
N PRO A 217 -7.41 -6.90 -20.08
CA PRO A 217 -8.25 -7.28 -21.20
C PRO A 217 -7.48 -8.25 -22.11
N GLY A 218 -7.92 -9.51 -22.16
CA GLY A 218 -7.38 -10.53 -23.05
C GLY A 218 -6.46 -11.54 -22.35
N LYS A 219 -5.33 -11.84 -22.99
CA LYS A 219 -4.39 -12.85 -22.49
C LYS A 219 -3.52 -12.30 -21.35
N PRO A 220 -3.04 -13.15 -20.43
CA PRO A 220 -2.07 -12.75 -19.43
C PRO A 220 -0.77 -12.25 -20.08
N GLU A 221 -0.15 -11.24 -19.47
CA GLU A 221 1.16 -10.73 -19.88
C GLU A 221 2.25 -11.54 -19.16
N VAL A 222 3.01 -12.37 -19.86
CA VAL A 222 4.12 -13.12 -19.26
C VAL A 222 5.35 -12.23 -19.20
N VAL A 223 5.84 -11.97 -17.98
CA VAL A 223 6.98 -11.08 -17.73
C VAL A 223 8.31 -11.83 -17.63
N GLU A 224 8.28 -13.12 -17.30
CA GLU A 224 9.48 -13.95 -17.15
C GLU A 224 9.18 -15.43 -17.44
N GLY A 225 10.13 -16.15 -18.04
CA GLY A 225 10.06 -17.62 -18.22
C GLY A 225 9.29 -18.09 -19.47
N ASN A 226 8.69 -19.28 -19.38
CA ASN A 226 8.01 -19.92 -20.51
C ASN A 226 6.61 -19.31 -20.79
N SER A 227 6.53 -18.43 -21.78
CA SER A 227 5.29 -17.72 -22.16
C SER A 227 4.13 -18.65 -22.54
N SER A 228 4.41 -19.66 -23.37
CA SER A 228 3.36 -20.58 -23.84
C SER A 228 2.70 -21.38 -22.71
N LEU A 229 3.51 -21.83 -21.74
CA LEU A 229 3.04 -22.58 -20.60
C LEU A 229 2.27 -21.69 -19.62
N CYS A 230 2.80 -20.50 -19.29
CA CYS A 230 2.13 -19.57 -18.38
C CYS A 230 0.79 -19.09 -18.94
N GLU A 231 0.74 -18.69 -20.22
CA GLU A 231 -0.51 -18.32 -20.88
C GLU A 231 -1.53 -19.45 -20.82
N SER A 232 -1.09 -20.70 -21.07
CA SER A 232 -1.98 -21.85 -21.03
C SER A 232 -2.44 -22.17 -19.61
N ILE A 233 -1.57 -22.05 -18.60
CA ILE A 233 -1.93 -22.32 -17.21
C ILE A 233 -2.96 -21.32 -16.72
N ALA A 234 -2.69 -20.03 -16.93
CA ALA A 234 -3.59 -18.96 -16.51
C ALA A 234 -4.98 -19.04 -17.18
N SER A 235 -5.05 -19.53 -18.42
CA SER A 235 -6.30 -19.58 -19.19
C SER A 235 -7.07 -20.91 -19.12
N SER A 236 -6.37 -22.04 -18.94
CA SER A 236 -6.94 -23.37 -19.20
C SER A 236 -6.53 -24.47 -18.23
N ALA A 237 -5.64 -24.21 -17.26
CA ALA A 237 -5.27 -25.26 -16.33
C ALA A 237 -6.46 -25.66 -15.45
N GLU A 238 -6.59 -26.96 -15.24
CA GLU A 238 -7.63 -27.54 -14.41
C GLU A 238 -7.15 -27.53 -12.95
N PRO A 239 -7.92 -26.97 -12.00
CA PRO A 239 -7.59 -27.11 -10.60
C PRO A 239 -7.51 -28.59 -10.21
N VAL A 240 -6.47 -28.97 -9.46
CA VAL A 240 -6.42 -30.30 -8.85
C VAL A 240 -7.53 -30.39 -7.82
N ALA A 241 -8.26 -31.50 -7.80
CA ALA A 241 -9.28 -31.75 -6.79
C ALA A 241 -8.62 -31.93 -5.42
N MET A 242 -8.73 -30.90 -4.58
CA MET A 242 -8.22 -30.91 -3.21
C MET A 242 -9.37 -31.18 -2.23
N GLN A 243 -9.17 -32.09 -1.29
CA GLN A 243 -10.09 -32.45 -0.22
C GLN A 243 -9.71 -31.73 1.08
N PRO A 244 -10.66 -31.46 1.99
CA PRO A 244 -10.35 -30.94 3.32
C PRO A 244 -9.32 -31.81 4.06
N ALA A 245 -8.31 -31.20 4.68
CA ALA A 245 -7.21 -31.91 5.32
C ALA A 245 -7.49 -32.43 6.74
N LYS A 246 -8.70 -32.18 7.28
CA LYS A 246 -9.07 -32.56 8.65
C LYS A 246 -8.86 -34.06 8.89
N GLY A 247 -7.87 -34.39 9.72
CA GLY A 247 -7.55 -35.78 10.09
C GLY A 247 -6.72 -36.55 9.05
N HIS A 248 -6.29 -35.91 7.96
CA HIS A 248 -5.44 -36.54 6.95
C HIS A 248 -3.95 -36.44 7.28
N PHE A 249 -3.52 -35.27 7.73
CA PHE A 249 -2.19 -35.07 8.28
C PHE A 249 -2.24 -34.18 9.52
N THR A 250 -1.25 -34.36 10.39
CA THR A 250 -1.06 -33.58 11.60
C THR A 250 0.05 -32.56 11.38
N VAL A 251 -0.21 -31.34 11.83
CA VAL A 251 0.81 -30.31 12.01
C VAL A 251 1.20 -30.27 13.50
N PRO A 252 2.40 -29.76 13.86
CA PRO A 252 2.81 -29.64 15.26
C PRO A 252 1.81 -28.77 16.04
N LYS A 253 1.57 -29.10 17.30
CA LYS A 253 0.69 -28.31 18.19
C LYS A 253 1.46 -27.46 19.20
N ASP A 254 2.70 -27.84 19.47
CA ASP A 254 3.58 -27.18 20.44
C ASP A 254 4.52 -26.22 19.72
N MET A 255 3.94 -25.16 19.17
CA MET A 255 4.70 -24.09 18.49
C MET A 255 4.75 -22.85 19.38
N ASP A 256 5.67 -21.94 19.05
CA ASP A 256 5.67 -20.60 19.62
C ASP A 256 4.23 -20.05 19.58
N PRO A 257 3.68 -19.46 20.66
CA PRO A 257 2.32 -18.93 20.68
C PRO A 257 2.05 -17.86 19.60
N SER A 258 3.10 -17.29 19.01
CA SER A 258 3.00 -16.38 17.87
C SER A 258 2.86 -17.09 16.52
N VAL A 259 3.05 -18.40 16.42
CA VAL A 259 2.93 -19.18 15.18
C VAL A 259 1.80 -20.21 15.31
N SER A 260 0.96 -20.30 14.30
CA SER A 260 -0.07 -21.33 14.17
C SER A 260 -0.04 -21.94 12.79
N LEU A 261 -0.20 -23.25 12.71
CA LEU A 261 -0.34 -23.97 11.45
C LEU A 261 -1.73 -24.57 11.38
N GLU A 262 -2.38 -24.43 10.22
CA GLU A 262 -3.65 -25.08 9.93
C GLU A 262 -3.54 -25.91 8.65
N ALA A 263 -3.86 -27.19 8.75
CA ALA A 263 -4.01 -28.06 7.59
C ALA A 263 -5.32 -27.70 6.85
N LEU A 264 -5.22 -27.08 5.68
CA LEU A 264 -6.40 -26.64 4.92
C LEU A 264 -6.94 -27.77 4.05
N GLN A 265 -6.11 -28.23 3.11
CA GLN A 265 -6.51 -29.15 2.05
C GLN A 265 -5.39 -30.12 1.68
N TRP A 266 -5.75 -31.22 1.02
CA TRP A 266 -4.80 -32.16 0.44
C TRP A 266 -5.36 -32.79 -0.84
N GLY A 267 -4.49 -33.29 -1.71
CA GLY A 267 -4.89 -33.99 -2.93
C GLY A 267 -3.78 -34.87 -3.48
N LEU A 268 -4.14 -35.69 -4.47
CA LEU A 268 -3.21 -36.57 -5.17
C LEU A 268 -2.70 -35.91 -6.44
N VAL A 269 -1.38 -35.88 -6.59
CA VAL A 269 -0.70 -35.19 -7.70
C VAL A 269 0.47 -36.00 -8.24
N ASN A 270 0.66 -35.98 -9.56
CA ASN A 270 1.81 -36.58 -10.22
C ASN A 270 2.96 -35.56 -10.28
N LEU A 271 3.76 -35.45 -9.21
CA LEU A 271 4.80 -34.43 -9.04
C LEU A 271 5.92 -34.53 -10.09
N ASP A 272 6.45 -35.74 -10.29
CA ASP A 272 7.62 -35.97 -11.14
C ASP A 272 7.25 -36.41 -12.56
N ASN A 273 5.96 -36.40 -12.91
CA ASN A 273 5.44 -36.97 -14.16
C ASN A 273 5.83 -38.45 -14.35
N THR A 274 5.97 -39.21 -13.26
CA THR A 274 6.28 -40.65 -13.31
C THR A 274 5.04 -41.49 -13.58
N GLY A 275 3.85 -40.91 -13.41
CA GLY A 275 2.58 -41.63 -13.41
C GLY A 275 2.14 -42.07 -12.02
N ASP A 276 2.99 -41.90 -11.01
CA ASP A 276 2.66 -42.19 -9.63
C ASP A 276 2.10 -40.94 -8.94
N GLU A 277 0.86 -41.04 -8.48
CA GLU A 277 0.27 -39.97 -7.68
C GLU A 277 0.83 -39.98 -6.26
N ARG A 278 1.23 -38.80 -5.79
CA ARG A 278 1.71 -38.53 -4.44
C ARG A 278 0.80 -37.53 -3.73
N PRO A 279 0.60 -37.66 -2.42
CA PRO A 279 -0.19 -36.70 -1.67
C PRO A 279 0.56 -35.36 -1.55
N VAL A 280 -0.15 -34.26 -1.78
CA VAL A 280 0.28 -32.88 -1.50
C VAL A 280 -0.74 -32.23 -0.58
N GLY A 281 -0.26 -31.58 0.47
CA GLY A 281 -1.06 -30.78 1.39
C GLY A 281 -0.89 -29.28 1.11
N VAL A 282 -1.90 -28.50 1.45
CA VAL A 282 -1.83 -27.03 1.56
C VAL A 282 -2.01 -26.67 3.03
N VAL A 283 -1.01 -25.99 3.59
CA VAL A 283 -0.97 -25.57 4.99
C VAL A 283 -1.09 -24.06 5.05
N ASN A 284 -1.94 -23.53 5.92
CA ASN A 284 -1.90 -22.14 6.32
C ASN A 284 -0.84 -21.99 7.41
N TYR A 285 0.20 -21.21 7.14
CA TYR A 285 1.13 -20.70 8.11
C TYR A 285 0.63 -19.34 8.58
N SER A 286 0.28 -19.24 9.86
CA SER A 286 -0.21 -18.00 10.45
C SER A 286 0.74 -17.49 11.53
N PHE A 287 1.23 -16.26 11.41
CA PHE A 287 2.03 -15.60 12.44
C PHE A 287 1.28 -14.42 13.05
N ILE A 288 1.26 -14.31 14.37
CA ILE A 288 0.68 -13.21 15.14
C ILE A 288 1.80 -12.52 15.89
N SER A 289 2.12 -11.29 15.48
CA SER A 289 2.98 -10.42 16.28
C SER A 289 2.22 -9.94 17.52
N SER A 290 2.81 -10.10 18.70
CA SER A 290 2.23 -9.70 19.99
C SER A 290 2.21 -8.18 20.22
N GLY A 291 2.68 -7.38 19.26
CA GLY A 291 2.92 -5.93 19.37
C GLY A 291 1.77 -4.98 19.01
N GLY A 292 0.50 -5.41 19.04
CA GLY A 292 -0.67 -4.51 19.06
C GLY A 292 -1.28 -4.08 17.71
N CYS A 293 -2.26 -4.88 17.26
CA CYS A 293 -3.35 -4.61 16.29
C CYS A 293 -3.92 -5.92 15.70
N GLY A 294 -3.29 -7.06 15.96
CA GLY A 294 -3.82 -8.37 15.57
C GLY A 294 -3.72 -8.67 14.07
N SER A 295 -2.73 -8.09 13.38
CA SER A 295 -2.37 -8.51 12.02
C SER A 295 -1.80 -9.93 12.08
N GLY A 296 -2.67 -10.91 11.86
CA GLY A 296 -2.27 -12.26 11.49
C GLY A 296 -1.72 -12.24 10.06
N PHE A 297 -0.54 -12.79 9.87
CA PHE A 297 0.01 -13.03 8.54
C PHE A 297 -0.37 -14.44 8.14
N ASP A 298 -1.18 -14.62 7.09
CA ASP A 298 -1.63 -15.93 6.62
C ASP A 298 -0.95 -16.27 5.29
N MET A 299 -0.12 -17.30 5.27
CA MET A 299 0.52 -17.80 4.04
C MET A 299 0.08 -19.23 3.76
N GLN A 300 -0.42 -19.50 2.56
CA GLN A 300 -0.63 -20.88 2.12
C GLN A 300 0.67 -21.46 1.58
N VAL A 301 0.99 -22.70 1.94
CA VAL A 301 2.21 -23.40 1.51
C VAL A 301 1.83 -24.78 0.98
N PRO A 302 2.20 -25.14 -0.26
CA PRO A 302 1.96 -26.47 -0.82
C PRO A 302 3.15 -27.39 -0.51
N LEU A 303 2.88 -28.57 0.02
CA LEU A 303 3.91 -29.46 0.56
C LEU A 303 3.67 -30.89 0.07
N PRO A 304 4.68 -31.56 -0.54
CA PRO A 304 4.66 -33.01 -0.70
C PRO A 304 4.55 -33.68 0.68
N LEU A 305 3.58 -34.59 0.85
CA LEU A 305 3.37 -35.30 2.11
C LEU A 305 4.16 -36.62 2.10
N ASN A 306 5.19 -36.70 2.94
CA ASN A 306 5.95 -37.93 3.20
C ASN A 306 5.41 -38.65 4.44
N GLY A 307 4.09 -38.91 4.47
CA GLY A 307 3.38 -39.51 5.60
C GLY A 307 2.25 -38.61 6.13
N THR A 308 1.78 -38.91 7.34
CA THR A 308 0.63 -38.22 7.96
C THR A 308 1.05 -37.12 8.93
N SER A 309 2.34 -36.79 9.05
CA SER A 309 2.82 -35.77 9.97
C SER A 309 3.75 -34.82 9.22
N ILE A 310 3.57 -33.52 9.42
CA ILE A 310 4.41 -32.46 8.89
C ILE A 310 5.12 -31.78 10.07
N SER A 311 6.37 -31.37 9.88
CA SER A 311 7.14 -30.57 10.84
C SER A 311 7.18 -29.09 10.45
N LEU A 312 7.36 -28.21 11.43
CA LEU A 312 7.52 -26.78 11.18
C LEU A 312 8.70 -26.48 10.25
N ALA A 313 9.81 -27.21 10.42
CA ALA A 313 11.00 -27.07 9.59
C ALA A 313 10.72 -27.38 8.10
N GLU A 314 9.85 -28.33 7.79
CA GLU A 314 9.44 -28.62 6.41
C GLU A 314 8.61 -27.48 5.81
N VAL A 315 7.71 -26.87 6.59
CA VAL A 315 6.94 -25.71 6.16
C VAL A 315 7.85 -24.52 5.91
N GLU A 316 8.77 -24.23 6.83
CA GLU A 316 9.72 -23.11 6.74
C GLU A 316 10.71 -23.28 5.59
N ALA A 317 11.22 -24.49 5.34
CA ALA A 317 12.09 -24.78 4.22
C ALA A 317 11.38 -24.54 2.87
N GLN A 318 10.10 -24.84 2.79
CA GLN A 318 9.30 -24.65 1.58
C GLN A 318 8.94 -23.17 1.39
N LEU A 319 8.60 -22.46 2.46
CA LEU A 319 8.48 -20.99 2.44
C LEU A 319 9.78 -20.35 1.92
N GLN A 320 10.93 -20.76 2.46
CA GLN A 320 12.23 -20.26 2.00
C GLN A 320 12.48 -20.60 0.52
N ALA A 321 12.02 -21.76 0.02
CA ALA A 321 12.15 -22.12 -1.38
C ALA A 321 11.27 -21.27 -2.32
N PHE A 322 10.08 -20.85 -1.87
CA PHE A 322 9.21 -19.93 -2.63
C PHE A 322 9.66 -18.47 -2.56
N HIS A 323 10.30 -18.04 -1.47
CA HIS A 323 10.61 -16.62 -1.18
C HIS A 323 12.10 -16.26 -1.23
N GLY A 324 13.01 -17.23 -1.28
CA GLY A 324 14.46 -17.00 -1.16
C GLY A 324 14.90 -16.67 0.28
N ASP A 325 16.15 -16.21 0.43
CA ASP A 325 16.77 -15.84 1.72
C ASP A 325 16.31 -14.46 2.25
N ASP A 326 15.28 -13.85 1.67
CA ASP A 326 14.81 -12.55 2.13
C ASP A 326 13.94 -12.72 3.40
N ASP A 327 14.59 -12.62 4.56
CA ASP A 327 13.91 -12.66 5.87
C ASP A 327 12.80 -11.59 6.00
N ARG A 328 12.76 -10.57 5.13
CA ARG A 328 11.67 -9.58 5.09
C ARG A 328 10.41 -10.12 4.40
N MET A 329 10.54 -11.06 3.46
CA MET A 329 9.39 -11.67 2.76
C MET A 329 8.57 -12.60 3.67
N ARG A 330 9.15 -13.07 4.78
CA ARG A 330 8.41 -13.79 5.84
C ARG A 330 7.32 -12.94 6.51
N LEU A 331 7.32 -11.63 6.29
CA LEU A 331 6.41 -10.69 6.95
C LEU A 331 5.27 -10.19 6.05
N LEU A 332 5.13 -10.67 4.81
CA LEU A 332 4.44 -9.90 3.78
C LEU A 332 3.43 -10.73 2.97
N GLY A 333 2.15 -10.61 3.34
CA GLY A 333 1.02 -10.81 2.43
C GLY A 333 0.34 -12.19 2.46
N LYS A 334 -0.92 -12.21 2.00
CA LYS A 334 -1.70 -13.43 1.81
C LYS A 334 -1.27 -14.12 0.53
N LEU A 335 -0.59 -15.25 0.64
CA LEU A 335 -0.32 -16.10 -0.51
C LEU A 335 -1.52 -17.01 -0.72
N LEU A 336 -2.22 -16.82 -1.84
CA LEU A 336 -3.25 -17.75 -2.28
C LEU A 336 -2.62 -18.71 -3.28
N ILE A 337 -2.75 -20.01 -3.00
CA ILE A 337 -2.14 -21.04 -3.82
C ILE A 337 -3.22 -21.85 -4.52
N ARG A 338 -3.05 -22.02 -5.83
CA ARG A 338 -3.85 -22.93 -6.65
C ARG A 338 -2.95 -24.04 -7.18
N VAL A 339 -3.21 -25.28 -6.76
CA VAL A 339 -2.59 -26.45 -7.37
C VAL A 339 -3.37 -26.80 -8.64
N VAL A 340 -2.68 -26.84 -9.78
CA VAL A 340 -3.31 -27.03 -11.10
C VAL A 340 -2.64 -28.13 -11.90
N ARG A 341 -3.39 -28.73 -12.82
CA ARG A 341 -2.91 -29.73 -13.77
C ARG A 341 -2.93 -29.14 -15.18
N HIS A 342 -1.81 -29.30 -15.88
CA HIS A 342 -1.67 -28.86 -17.27
C HIS A 342 -0.73 -29.80 -18.03
N GLY A 343 -1.15 -30.29 -19.20
CA GLY A 343 -0.35 -31.20 -20.02
C GLY A 343 0.09 -32.48 -19.30
N GLY A 344 -0.73 -32.99 -18.37
CA GLY A 344 -0.42 -34.15 -17.53
C GLY A 344 0.52 -33.88 -16.34
N GLN A 345 1.03 -32.65 -16.20
CA GLN A 345 1.92 -32.23 -15.12
C GLN A 345 1.19 -31.40 -14.08
N THR A 346 1.68 -31.42 -12.84
CA THR A 346 1.18 -30.60 -11.73
C THR A 346 2.02 -29.34 -11.59
N TYR A 347 1.33 -28.21 -11.42
CA TYR A 347 1.92 -26.92 -11.14
C TYR A 347 1.25 -26.28 -9.92
N VAL A 348 1.96 -25.34 -9.33
CA VAL A 348 1.49 -24.49 -8.26
C VAL A 348 1.46 -23.08 -8.82
N GLU A 349 0.27 -22.51 -8.93
CA GLU A 349 0.09 -21.09 -9.20
C GLU A 349 0.02 -20.36 -7.88
N VAL A 350 0.98 -19.47 -7.68
CA VAL A 350 1.04 -18.58 -6.53
C VAL A 350 0.48 -17.24 -6.97
N LEU A 351 -0.64 -16.86 -6.36
CA LEU A 351 -1.24 -15.56 -6.51
C LEU A 351 -0.62 -14.68 -5.43
N ASP A 352 0.36 -13.87 -5.82
CA ASP A 352 0.89 -12.82 -4.95
C ASP A 352 -0.22 -11.78 -4.74
N ALA A 353 -0.74 -11.69 -3.51
CA ALA A 353 -1.76 -10.71 -3.17
C ALA A 353 -1.18 -9.30 -2.93
N GLY A 354 0.11 -9.08 -3.17
CA GLY A 354 0.78 -7.81 -2.98
C GLY A 354 1.68 -7.83 -1.74
N LEU A 355 2.87 -7.28 -1.88
CA LEU A 355 3.86 -7.16 -0.81
C LEU A 355 3.62 -5.90 0.03
N MET A 356 3.72 -6.03 1.36
CA MET A 356 3.64 -4.92 2.33
C MET A 356 5.04 -4.30 2.58
N SER A 357 5.93 -4.36 1.59
CA SER A 357 7.26 -3.79 1.70
C SER A 357 7.23 -2.36 1.15
N SER A 358 7.51 -1.39 2.01
CA SER A 358 7.62 0.03 1.71
C SER A 358 8.69 0.37 0.67
N GLU A 359 9.53 -0.60 0.25
CA GLU A 359 10.52 -0.40 -0.82
C GLU A 359 10.07 -0.95 -2.20
N ASP A 360 9.12 -1.91 -2.26
CA ASP A 360 8.73 -2.62 -3.49
C ASP A 360 7.21 -2.66 -3.76
N SER A 361 6.41 -1.86 -3.07
CA SER A 361 4.94 -1.81 -3.19
C SER A 361 4.41 -1.22 -4.52
N SER A 362 5.24 -1.15 -5.58
CA SER A 362 4.89 -0.54 -6.86
C SER A 362 4.58 -1.53 -7.99
N HIS A 363 4.70 -2.82 -7.73
CA HIS A 363 4.43 -3.84 -8.72
C HIS A 363 2.94 -4.18 -8.76
N ALA A 364 2.33 -4.12 -9.96
CA ALA A 364 1.08 -4.84 -10.19
C ALA A 364 1.28 -6.30 -9.78
N PRO A 365 0.35 -6.91 -9.02
CA PRO A 365 0.57 -8.23 -8.42
C PRO A 365 0.97 -9.25 -9.47
N LEU A 366 2.18 -9.78 -9.30
CA LEU A 366 2.76 -10.77 -10.21
C LEU A 366 2.31 -12.15 -9.76
N GLN A 367 1.67 -12.87 -10.67
CA GLN A 367 1.38 -14.28 -10.46
C GLN A 367 2.57 -15.10 -10.92
N SER A 368 2.84 -16.20 -10.24
CA SER A 368 3.95 -17.08 -10.60
C SER A 368 3.50 -18.52 -10.68
N VAL A 369 4.03 -19.23 -11.68
CA VAL A 369 3.84 -20.67 -11.83
C VAL A 369 5.12 -21.36 -11.38
N TRP A 370 4.95 -22.33 -10.49
CA TRP A 370 6.00 -23.17 -9.99
C TRP A 370 5.70 -24.62 -10.35
N LYS A 371 6.75 -25.35 -10.74
CA LYS A 371 6.69 -26.80 -10.85
C LYS A 371 7.14 -27.39 -9.53
N LEU A 372 6.31 -28.22 -8.92
CA LEU A 372 6.68 -28.95 -7.73
C LEU A 372 7.21 -30.32 -8.15
N ASP A 373 8.50 -30.57 -7.96
CA ASP A 373 9.12 -31.88 -8.22
C ASP A 373 9.76 -32.45 -6.95
N SER A 374 10.29 -33.67 -7.02
CA SER A 374 10.96 -34.35 -5.90
C SER A 374 12.17 -33.61 -5.32
N THR A 375 12.73 -32.63 -6.04
CA THR A 375 13.85 -31.79 -5.58
C THR A 375 13.41 -30.46 -5.00
N GLY A 376 12.12 -30.14 -5.03
CA GLY A 376 11.54 -28.91 -4.49
C GLY A 376 10.80 -28.07 -5.54
N PRO A 377 10.20 -26.95 -5.13
CA PRO A 377 9.53 -26.04 -6.03
C PRO A 377 10.55 -25.32 -6.92
N LYS A 378 10.28 -25.26 -8.22
CA LYS A 378 11.07 -24.50 -9.20
C LYS A 378 10.18 -23.54 -9.96
N GLN A 379 10.50 -22.25 -9.91
CA GLN A 379 9.75 -21.25 -10.66
C GLN A 379 9.91 -21.50 -12.16
N VAL A 380 8.78 -21.53 -12.87
CA VAL A 380 8.73 -21.78 -14.31
C VAL A 380 8.55 -20.48 -15.07
N CYS A 381 7.68 -19.60 -14.58
CA CYS A 381 7.38 -18.32 -15.19
C CYS A 381 6.60 -17.39 -14.24
N LYS A 382 6.61 -16.09 -14.58
CA LYS A 382 5.82 -15.03 -13.92
C LYS A 382 4.95 -14.32 -14.95
N TYR A 383 3.74 -13.92 -14.56
CA TYR A 383 2.80 -13.26 -15.44
C TYR A 383 1.85 -12.32 -14.68
N ARG A 384 1.18 -11.45 -15.42
CA ARG A 384 0.15 -10.54 -14.94
C ARG A 384 -1.20 -10.91 -15.54
N THR A 385 -2.22 -10.92 -14.70
CA THR A 385 -3.64 -10.98 -15.11
C THR A 385 -4.40 -9.72 -14.72
N ARG A 386 -3.72 -8.77 -14.09
CA ARG A 386 -4.24 -7.46 -13.73
C ARG A 386 -3.26 -6.36 -14.15
N HIS A 387 -3.80 -5.17 -14.38
CA HIS A 387 -3.05 -3.96 -14.69
C HIS A 387 -3.68 -2.80 -13.92
N TYR A 388 -2.90 -1.76 -13.64
CA TYR A 388 -3.43 -0.49 -13.19
C TYR A 388 -4.06 0.26 -14.36
N GLU A 389 -5.28 0.72 -14.14
CA GLU A 389 -5.93 1.78 -14.90
C GLU A 389 -5.79 3.06 -14.08
N VAL A 390 -5.14 4.09 -14.64
CA VAL A 390 -4.87 5.34 -13.91
C VAL A 390 -5.58 6.51 -14.57
N THR A 391 -6.54 7.09 -13.85
CA THR A 391 -7.43 8.14 -14.38
C THR A 391 -7.37 9.39 -13.52
N PRO A 392 -7.51 10.59 -14.11
CA PRO A 392 -7.73 11.80 -13.31
C PRO A 392 -9.08 11.71 -12.57
N PRO A 393 -9.20 12.33 -11.38
CA PRO A 393 -10.47 12.51 -10.68
C PRO A 393 -11.51 13.15 -11.60
N THR A 394 -12.76 12.68 -11.53
CA THR A 394 -13.84 13.33 -12.26
C THR A 394 -14.36 14.55 -11.51
N ALA A 395 -14.69 15.63 -12.23
CA ALA A 395 -15.31 16.80 -11.61
C ALA A 395 -16.67 16.40 -11.02
N GLY A 396 -16.83 16.51 -9.70
CA GLY A 396 -18.02 16.10 -8.96
C GLY A 396 -17.93 14.73 -8.28
N GLU A 397 -16.80 14.02 -8.40
CA GLU A 397 -16.53 12.85 -7.57
C GLU A 397 -16.37 13.31 -6.11
N ARG A 398 -17.42 13.10 -5.30
CA ARG A 398 -17.34 13.33 -3.86
C ARG A 398 -16.29 12.36 -3.31
N ILE A 399 -15.13 12.88 -2.94
CA ILE A 399 -14.33 12.20 -1.93
C ILE A 399 -15.20 12.23 -0.66
N GLY A 400 -15.57 11.05 -0.17
CA GLY A 400 -16.73 10.80 0.69
C GLY A 400 -16.89 11.75 1.89
N THR A 401 -18.15 12.03 2.21
CA THR A 401 -18.60 12.73 3.43
C THR A 401 -18.55 11.82 4.64
#